data_AF-A0A366UGC8-F1
#
_entry.id   AF-A0A366UGC8-F1
#
_cell.length_a   1.000
_cell.length_b   1.000
_cell.length_c   1.000
_cell.angle_alpha   90.00
_cell.angle_beta   90.00
_cell.angle_gamma   90.00
#
_symmetry.space_group_name_H-M   'P 1'
#
loop_
_entity.id
_entity.type
_entity.pdbx_description
1 polymer ?
#
loop_
_entity_poly.entity_id
_entity_poly.type
_entity_poly.pdbx_seq_one_letter_code
_entity_poly.pdbx_strand_id
1 'polypeptide(L)'
;MARPTKEGLDYFPLDVDVFEDEKIEAIAGEFGLKGEIAVIKLLCAIYKKGYFILWNDLTQATLLKRLPGVSKEMLNQIVNRLVRWGFFDKQLFDSVEVLTSENIQATYFEATKRRKSPKPTKYVINANINTQDERVNDDINPQSKGNKSKLNKTKVSSSASSIDFHSENIAESYWLNQVNPAEAPMVLESIRFWVNDFQGQDEIVIMAIEEMLKNGAKNYNYLDRVLKNWENKQLDTVEKVRKYLQGHYSKSPRNANKTLEYEKFSTDELPI
;
A
#
# COMPACT_ATOMS: atom_id res chain seq x y z
N MET A 1 17.69 -24.39 -17.64
CA MET A 1 16.90 -23.13 -17.56
C MET A 1 16.72 -22.77 -16.09
N ALA A 2 16.78 -21.49 -15.73
CA ALA A 2 16.41 -21.06 -14.38
C ALA A 2 14.89 -21.22 -14.19
N ARG A 3 14.45 -21.67 -13.01
CA ARG A 3 13.03 -21.75 -12.68
C ARG A 3 12.49 -20.33 -12.49
N PRO A 4 11.38 -19.92 -13.14
CA PRO A 4 10.76 -18.63 -12.87
C PRO A 4 10.44 -18.48 -11.39
N THR A 5 10.75 -17.32 -10.82
CA THR A 5 10.39 -16.97 -9.44
C THR A 5 8.87 -16.85 -9.34
N LYS A 6 8.24 -17.70 -8.52
CA LYS A 6 6.81 -17.56 -8.23
C LYS A 6 6.58 -16.33 -7.36
N GLU A 7 5.69 -15.45 -7.80
CA GLU A 7 5.23 -14.30 -7.00
C GLU A 7 4.30 -14.78 -5.89
N GLY A 8 3.14 -15.38 -6.21
CA GLY A 8 2.19 -15.86 -5.22
C GLY A 8 2.59 -17.10 -4.41
N LEU A 9 1.64 -17.58 -3.62
CA LEU A 9 1.67 -18.83 -2.87
C LEU A 9 0.87 -19.92 -3.60
N ASP A 10 1.29 -21.18 -3.45
CA ASP A 10 0.54 -22.35 -3.93
C ASP A 10 -0.53 -22.81 -2.90
N TYR A 11 -0.31 -22.47 -1.63
CA TYR A 11 -1.18 -22.69 -0.46
C TYR A 11 -0.94 -21.56 0.55
N PHE A 12 -1.87 -21.30 1.45
CA PHE A 12 -1.74 -20.34 2.54
C PHE A 12 -2.35 -20.94 3.82
N PRO A 13 -1.88 -20.56 5.02
CA PRO A 13 -2.54 -20.96 6.26
C PRO A 13 -3.92 -20.30 6.35
N LEU A 14 -4.89 -21.05 6.85
CA LEU A 14 -6.25 -20.60 7.10
C LEU A 14 -6.62 -21.11 8.49
N ASP A 15 -7.10 -20.22 9.35
CA ASP A 15 -7.44 -20.57 10.72
C ASP A 15 -8.66 -21.51 10.73
N VAL A 16 -8.73 -22.37 11.75
CA VAL A 16 -9.77 -23.42 11.82
C VAL A 16 -11.15 -22.86 12.18
N ASP A 17 -11.15 -21.70 12.83
CA ASP A 17 -12.26 -20.88 13.31
C ASP A 17 -12.55 -19.67 12.39
N VAL A 18 -12.12 -19.75 11.12
CA VAL A 18 -12.31 -18.65 10.15
C VAL A 18 -13.77 -18.36 9.80
N PHE A 19 -14.70 -19.29 10.06
CA PHE A 19 -16.12 -19.06 9.82
C PHE A 19 -16.82 -18.39 11.01
N GLU A 20 -16.17 -18.42 12.17
CA GLU A 20 -16.54 -17.82 13.44
C GLU A 20 -15.93 -16.42 13.66
N ASP A 21 -15.15 -15.89 12.70
CA ASP A 21 -14.73 -14.49 12.68
C ASP A 21 -15.96 -13.58 12.50
N GLU A 22 -16.14 -12.59 13.40
CA GLU A 22 -17.30 -11.69 13.43
C GLU A 22 -17.61 -11.03 12.07
N LYS A 23 -16.58 -10.71 11.27
CA LYS A 23 -16.74 -10.06 9.96
C LYS A 23 -17.19 -11.08 8.91
N ILE A 24 -16.75 -12.33 9.03
CA ILE A 24 -17.15 -13.43 8.14
C ILE A 24 -18.54 -13.93 8.50
N GLU A 25 -18.90 -14.05 9.79
CA GLU A 25 -20.28 -14.29 10.24
C GLU A 25 -21.23 -13.19 9.77
N ALA A 26 -20.83 -11.92 9.84
CA ALA A 26 -21.64 -10.80 9.33
C ALA A 26 -21.82 -10.85 7.80
N ILE A 27 -20.81 -11.29 7.04
CA ILE A 27 -20.93 -11.59 5.61
C ILE A 27 -21.88 -12.78 5.37
N ALA A 28 -21.81 -13.84 6.19
CA ALA A 28 -22.69 -14.99 6.11
C ALA A 28 -24.16 -14.61 6.42
N GLY A 29 -24.39 -13.71 7.36
CA GLY A 29 -25.73 -13.19 7.68
C GLY A 29 -26.39 -12.43 6.52
N GLU A 30 -25.63 -11.64 5.76
CA GLU A 30 -26.17 -10.85 4.63
C GLU A 30 -26.20 -11.62 3.31
N PHE A 31 -25.23 -12.52 3.06
CA PHE A 31 -25.03 -13.17 1.75
C PHE A 31 -25.06 -14.71 1.78
N GLY A 32 -25.21 -15.33 2.96
CA GLY A 32 -25.17 -16.78 3.18
C GLY A 32 -23.83 -17.40 2.81
N LEU A 33 -23.85 -18.71 2.56
CA LEU A 33 -22.69 -19.51 2.08
C LEU A 33 -21.99 -18.88 0.85
N LYS A 34 -22.70 -18.10 0.03
CA LYS A 34 -22.10 -17.39 -1.11
C LYS A 34 -21.14 -16.30 -0.67
N GLY A 35 -21.42 -15.63 0.45
CA GLY A 35 -20.54 -14.65 1.08
C GLY A 35 -19.26 -15.29 1.59
N GLU A 36 -19.37 -16.31 2.44
CA GLU A 36 -18.24 -17.09 2.98
C GLU A 36 -17.32 -17.61 1.86
N ILE A 37 -17.90 -18.30 0.86
CA ILE A 37 -17.15 -18.84 -0.27
C ILE A 37 -16.48 -17.71 -1.07
N ALA A 38 -17.13 -16.54 -1.22
CA ALA A 38 -16.50 -15.37 -1.86
C ALA A 38 -15.29 -14.85 -1.07
N VAL A 39 -15.35 -14.76 0.27
CA VAL A 39 -14.20 -14.40 1.12
C VAL A 39 -13.03 -15.36 0.89
N ILE A 40 -13.28 -16.67 0.97
CA ILE A 40 -12.23 -17.68 0.75
C ILE A 40 -11.66 -17.59 -0.68
N LYS A 41 -12.50 -17.38 -1.72
CA LYS A 41 -12.00 -17.20 -3.10
C LYS A 41 -11.24 -15.89 -3.30
N LEU A 42 -11.58 -14.81 -2.57
CA LEU A 42 -10.82 -13.55 -2.56
C LEU A 42 -9.43 -13.78 -1.97
N LEU A 43 -9.32 -14.41 -0.80
CA LEU A 43 -8.04 -14.78 -0.20
C LEU A 43 -7.20 -15.67 -1.16
N CYS A 44 -7.80 -16.70 -1.78
CA CYS A 44 -7.13 -17.48 -2.82
C CYS A 44 -6.62 -16.63 -4.00
N ALA A 45 -7.36 -15.60 -4.42
CA ALA A 45 -7.00 -14.75 -5.55
C ALA A 45 -5.86 -13.78 -5.19
N ILE A 46 -5.87 -13.24 -3.96
CA ILE A 46 -4.82 -12.39 -3.39
C ILE A 46 -3.53 -13.19 -3.24
N TYR A 47 -3.55 -14.28 -2.46
CA TYR A 47 -2.34 -15.08 -2.19
C TYR A 47 -1.72 -15.68 -3.45
N LYS A 48 -2.52 -15.99 -4.48
CA LYS A 48 -2.00 -16.45 -5.79
C LYS A 48 -1.23 -15.37 -6.57
N LYS A 49 -1.39 -14.08 -6.24
CA LYS A 49 -0.65 -12.96 -6.83
C LYS A 49 0.40 -12.36 -5.89
N GLY A 50 0.27 -12.56 -4.58
CA GLY A 50 1.19 -12.02 -3.59
C GLY A 50 0.47 -11.76 -2.27
N TYR A 51 0.49 -10.51 -1.83
CA TYR A 51 -0.14 -10.00 -0.61
C TYR A 51 -1.25 -8.97 -0.90
N PHE A 52 -1.51 -8.68 -2.17
CA PHE A 52 -2.57 -7.77 -2.61
C PHE A 52 -3.10 -8.15 -4.00
N ILE A 53 -4.25 -7.58 -4.37
CA ILE A 53 -4.76 -7.61 -5.75
C ILE A 53 -5.41 -6.26 -6.10
N LEU A 54 -5.22 -5.78 -7.33
CA LEU A 54 -5.98 -4.67 -7.90
C LEU A 54 -7.40 -5.13 -8.25
N TRP A 55 -8.43 -4.42 -7.83
CA TRP A 55 -9.85 -4.79 -7.88
C TRP A 55 -10.57 -4.36 -9.18
N ASN A 56 -9.85 -4.34 -10.29
CA ASN A 56 -10.41 -3.94 -11.59
C ASN A 56 -11.38 -4.98 -12.18
N ASP A 57 -12.14 -4.57 -13.21
CA ASP A 57 -13.11 -5.39 -13.95
C ASP A 57 -12.60 -6.79 -14.35
N LEU A 58 -11.33 -6.89 -14.79
CA LEU A 58 -10.75 -8.17 -15.18
C LEU A 58 -10.62 -9.11 -13.98
N THR A 59 -10.20 -8.61 -12.82
CA THR A 59 -10.12 -9.44 -11.61
C THR A 59 -11.49 -9.88 -11.14
N GLN A 60 -12.47 -8.97 -11.10
CA GLN A 60 -13.87 -9.28 -10.78
C GLN A 60 -14.42 -10.38 -11.70
N ALA A 61 -14.26 -10.25 -13.02
CA ALA A 61 -14.68 -11.25 -14.00
C ALA A 61 -13.99 -12.61 -13.82
N THR A 62 -12.67 -12.64 -13.56
CA THR A 62 -11.94 -13.89 -13.32
C THR A 62 -12.34 -14.59 -12.02
N LEU A 63 -12.81 -13.84 -11.03
CA LEU A 63 -13.30 -14.36 -9.75
C LEU A 63 -14.73 -14.89 -9.87
N LEU A 64 -15.63 -14.15 -10.53
CA LEU A 64 -17.01 -14.56 -10.81
C LEU A 64 -17.08 -15.90 -11.55
N LYS A 65 -16.15 -16.18 -12.49
CA LYS A 65 -16.03 -17.51 -13.14
C LYS A 65 -15.85 -18.68 -12.14
N ARG A 66 -15.39 -18.40 -10.92
CA ARG A 66 -15.16 -19.39 -9.84
C ARG A 66 -16.24 -19.34 -8.73
N LEU A 67 -17.22 -18.45 -8.87
CA LEU A 67 -18.31 -18.21 -7.92
C LEU A 67 -19.68 -18.33 -8.65
N PRO A 68 -20.07 -19.55 -9.07
CA PRO A 68 -21.35 -19.75 -9.77
C PRO A 68 -22.52 -19.28 -8.89
N GLY A 69 -23.42 -18.48 -9.46
CA GLY A 69 -24.58 -17.94 -8.74
C GLY A 69 -24.31 -16.69 -7.88
N VAL A 70 -23.10 -16.11 -7.94
CA VAL A 70 -22.79 -14.76 -7.44
C VAL A 70 -22.81 -13.78 -8.61
N SER A 71 -23.48 -12.63 -8.47
CA SER A 71 -23.48 -11.56 -9.47
C SER A 71 -22.32 -10.58 -9.24
N LYS A 72 -21.93 -9.79 -10.26
CA LYS A 72 -20.95 -8.70 -10.10
C LYS A 72 -21.35 -7.73 -8.99
N GLU A 73 -22.63 -7.39 -8.94
CA GLU A 73 -23.22 -6.52 -7.93
C GLU A 73 -23.07 -7.11 -6.52
N MET A 74 -23.49 -8.37 -6.31
CA MET A 74 -23.35 -9.07 -5.03
C MET A 74 -21.87 -9.18 -4.59
N LEU A 75 -20.96 -9.45 -5.53
CA LEU A 75 -19.52 -9.52 -5.25
C LEU A 75 -18.96 -8.17 -4.79
N ASN A 76 -19.36 -7.07 -5.43
CA ASN A 76 -18.95 -5.72 -5.02
C ASN A 76 -19.57 -5.32 -3.69
N GLN A 77 -20.82 -5.72 -3.41
CA GLN A 77 -21.44 -5.52 -2.09
C GLN A 77 -20.68 -6.26 -0.98
N ILE A 78 -20.30 -7.53 -1.19
CA ILE A 78 -19.45 -8.31 -0.27
C ILE A 78 -18.11 -7.59 -0.03
N VAL A 79 -17.42 -7.16 -1.08
CA VAL A 79 -16.13 -6.44 -0.93
C VAL A 79 -16.31 -5.12 -0.18
N ASN A 80 -17.34 -4.33 -0.49
CA ASN A 80 -17.62 -3.08 0.21
C ASN A 80 -17.93 -3.29 1.71
N ARG A 81 -18.54 -4.42 2.09
CA ARG A 81 -18.74 -4.80 3.50
C ARG A 81 -17.43 -5.18 4.18
N LEU A 82 -16.61 -6.01 3.53
CA LEU A 82 -15.27 -6.39 4.00
C LEU A 82 -14.36 -5.16 4.20
N VAL A 83 -14.43 -4.17 3.31
CA VAL A 83 -13.73 -2.88 3.47
C VAL A 83 -14.31 -2.07 4.63
N ARG A 84 -15.65 -1.94 4.72
CA ARG A 84 -16.33 -1.21 5.80
C ARG A 84 -16.02 -1.75 7.19
N TRP A 85 -15.88 -3.07 7.33
CA TRP A 85 -15.56 -3.74 8.61
C TRP A 85 -14.07 -3.93 8.85
N GLY A 86 -13.20 -3.34 8.03
CA GLY A 86 -11.74 -3.43 8.22
C GLY A 86 -11.21 -4.86 8.12
N PHE A 87 -11.77 -5.67 7.23
CA PHE A 87 -11.14 -6.91 6.77
C PHE A 87 -10.11 -6.59 5.67
N PHE A 88 -10.41 -5.60 4.82
CA PHE A 88 -9.48 -4.97 3.89
C PHE A 88 -9.16 -3.54 4.32
N ASP A 89 -7.98 -3.06 3.94
CA ASP A 89 -7.57 -1.68 4.19
C ASP A 89 -8.41 -0.70 3.35
N LYS A 90 -9.10 0.19 4.05
CA LYS A 90 -10.02 1.16 3.44
C LYS A 90 -9.28 2.25 2.66
N GLN A 91 -8.08 2.65 3.07
CA GLN A 91 -7.35 3.73 2.38
C GLN A 91 -6.85 3.25 1.01
N LEU A 92 -6.29 2.05 0.94
CA LEU A 92 -5.82 1.41 -0.29
C LEU A 92 -6.97 0.99 -1.21
N PHE A 93 -8.12 0.61 -0.66
CA PHE A 93 -9.31 0.36 -1.48
C PHE A 93 -9.87 1.65 -2.08
N ASP A 94 -10.12 2.68 -1.26
CA ASP A 94 -10.73 3.93 -1.70
C ASP A 94 -9.83 4.76 -2.66
N SER A 95 -8.50 4.62 -2.56
CA SER A 95 -7.54 5.40 -3.36
C SER A 95 -7.12 4.73 -4.67
N VAL A 96 -6.87 3.42 -4.66
CA VAL A 96 -6.24 2.70 -5.79
C VAL A 96 -6.92 1.35 -6.10
N GLU A 97 -8.12 1.12 -5.55
CA GLU A 97 -8.87 -0.13 -5.69
C GLU A 97 -8.04 -1.38 -5.33
N VAL A 98 -7.21 -1.32 -4.29
CA VAL A 98 -6.39 -2.48 -3.86
C VAL A 98 -7.06 -3.22 -2.70
N LEU A 99 -7.18 -4.55 -2.83
CA LEU A 99 -7.54 -5.44 -1.72
C LEU A 99 -6.29 -6.01 -1.08
N THR A 100 -6.05 -5.63 0.16
CA THR A 100 -5.00 -6.14 1.07
C THR A 100 -5.35 -5.78 2.52
N SER A 101 -4.65 -6.33 3.49
CA SER A 101 -4.76 -5.96 4.91
C SER A 101 -3.50 -6.38 5.67
N GLU A 102 -3.29 -5.85 6.88
CA GLU A 102 -2.11 -6.19 7.70
C GLU A 102 -1.95 -7.69 7.91
N ASN A 103 -3.03 -8.41 8.20
CA ASN A 103 -3.00 -9.86 8.41
C ASN A 103 -2.62 -10.63 7.12
N ILE A 104 -3.16 -10.22 5.97
CA ILE A 104 -2.82 -10.79 4.66
C ILE A 104 -1.33 -10.58 4.35
N GLN A 105 -0.81 -9.40 4.67
CA GLN A 105 0.59 -9.04 4.44
C GLN A 105 1.53 -9.81 5.36
N ALA A 106 1.25 -9.85 6.67
CA ALA A 106 2.01 -10.61 7.64
C ALA A 106 2.09 -12.10 7.26
N THR A 107 0.95 -12.71 6.93
CA THR A 107 0.85 -14.11 6.50
C THR A 107 1.68 -14.38 5.24
N TYR A 108 1.59 -13.51 4.23
CA TYR A 108 2.38 -13.66 3.01
C TYR A 108 3.88 -13.44 3.26
N PHE A 109 4.28 -12.45 4.05
CA PHE A 109 5.69 -12.16 4.33
C PHE A 109 6.34 -13.29 5.14
N GLU A 110 5.65 -13.88 6.12
CA GLU A 110 6.15 -15.06 6.84
C GLU A 110 6.26 -16.27 5.90
N ALA A 111 5.22 -16.56 5.11
CA ALA A 111 5.23 -17.64 4.11
C ALA A 111 6.29 -17.44 2.99
N THR A 112 6.79 -16.21 2.80
CA THR A 112 7.83 -15.88 1.81
C THR A 112 9.20 -15.51 2.42
N LYS A 113 9.36 -15.50 3.74
CA LYS A 113 10.57 -15.11 4.48
C LYS A 113 11.86 -15.80 4.02
N ARG A 114 11.76 -17.05 3.54
CA ARG A 114 12.89 -17.85 3.01
C ARG A 114 13.16 -17.66 1.49
N ARG A 115 12.34 -16.88 0.76
CA ARG A 115 12.50 -16.69 -0.69
C ARG A 115 13.60 -15.68 -1.00
N LYS A 116 14.42 -15.97 -2.02
CA LYS A 116 15.44 -15.05 -2.57
C LYS A 116 14.82 -14.10 -3.60
N SER A 117 13.80 -13.35 -3.19
CA SER A 117 13.13 -12.31 -3.97
C SER A 117 13.47 -10.91 -3.43
N PRO A 118 13.40 -9.85 -4.25
CA PRO A 118 13.50 -8.48 -3.73
C PRO A 118 12.41 -8.21 -2.68
N LYS A 119 12.68 -7.30 -1.74
CA LYS A 119 11.71 -6.96 -0.70
C LYS A 119 10.43 -6.39 -1.35
N PRO A 120 9.24 -6.84 -0.95
CA PRO A 120 7.98 -6.25 -1.39
C PRO A 120 7.85 -4.82 -0.87
N THR A 121 7.50 -3.87 -1.76
CA THR A 121 7.39 -2.43 -1.44
C THR A 121 6.06 -1.79 -1.87
N LYS A 122 5.23 -2.48 -2.66
CA LYS A 122 4.01 -1.88 -3.26
C LYS A 122 2.81 -2.15 -2.37
N TYR A 123 2.13 -1.09 -1.91
CA TYR A 123 0.92 -1.18 -1.07
C TYR A 123 1.15 -1.91 0.27
N VAL A 124 2.38 -1.87 0.79
CA VAL A 124 2.70 -2.41 2.12
C VAL A 124 2.15 -1.48 3.20
N ILE A 125 1.31 -2.02 4.08
CA ILE A 125 0.76 -1.30 5.22
C ILE A 125 1.82 -1.29 6.32
N ASN A 126 2.05 -0.12 6.94
CA ASN A 126 2.97 0.05 8.06
C ASN A 126 4.39 -0.51 7.81
N ALA A 127 5.08 0.03 6.79
CA ALA A 127 6.46 -0.29 6.42
C ALA A 127 7.54 0.00 7.50
N ASN A 128 7.13 0.36 8.74
CA ASN A 128 8.01 0.76 9.83
C ASN A 128 7.91 -0.20 11.02
N ILE A 129 8.16 -1.49 10.78
CA ILE A 129 8.50 -2.44 11.84
C ILE A 129 9.93 -2.92 11.61
N ASN A 130 10.84 -2.49 12.47
CA ASN A 130 12.20 -3.01 12.56
C ASN A 130 12.19 -4.43 13.14
N THR A 131 11.75 -5.43 12.36
CA THR A 131 12.18 -6.80 12.58
C THR A 131 13.56 -6.98 11.95
N GLN A 132 14.59 -6.78 12.78
CA GLN A 132 15.91 -7.34 12.51
C GLN A 132 15.85 -8.87 12.64
N ASP A 133 15.24 -9.52 11.64
CA ASP A 133 15.47 -10.94 11.42
C ASP A 133 16.91 -11.11 10.90
N GLU A 134 17.83 -11.28 11.86
CA GLU A 134 19.12 -11.88 11.57
C GLU A 134 18.90 -13.18 10.80
N ARG A 135 19.67 -13.38 9.73
CA ARG A 135 19.55 -14.57 8.87
C ARG A 135 20.14 -15.81 9.55
N VAL A 136 19.47 -16.32 10.58
CA VAL A 136 19.76 -17.64 11.14
C VAL A 136 19.19 -18.68 10.18
N ASN A 137 20.08 -19.26 9.38
CA ASN A 137 19.74 -20.26 8.37
C ASN A 137 19.61 -21.65 9.00
N ASP A 138 18.47 -21.93 9.61
CA ASP A 138 18.11 -23.27 10.07
C ASP A 138 17.59 -24.13 8.90
N ASP A 139 18.56 -24.68 8.16
CA ASP A 139 18.37 -25.83 7.29
C ASP A 139 18.36 -27.11 8.13
N ILE A 140 17.20 -27.43 8.71
CA ILE A 140 16.98 -28.66 9.48
C ILE A 140 15.86 -29.47 8.83
N ASN A 141 16.20 -30.15 7.73
CA ASN A 141 15.55 -31.41 7.38
C ASN A 141 16.60 -32.52 7.12
N PRO A 142 17.09 -33.20 8.16
CA PRO A 142 17.79 -34.46 7.99
C PRO A 142 16.77 -35.58 7.73
N GLN A 143 16.51 -35.84 6.45
CA GLN A 143 15.93 -37.10 5.99
C GLN A 143 16.65 -38.28 6.66
N SER A 144 15.96 -39.02 7.53
CA SER A 144 16.58 -40.03 8.39
C SER A 144 17.08 -41.25 7.61
N LYS A 145 18.38 -41.28 7.29
CA LYS A 145 19.09 -42.52 6.96
C LYS A 145 20.45 -42.58 7.64
N GLY A 146 20.49 -43.25 8.79
CA GLY A 146 21.74 -43.71 9.38
C GLY A 146 22.44 -44.71 8.45
N ASN A 147 23.75 -44.56 8.31
CA ASN A 147 24.72 -45.53 7.77
C ASN A 147 24.31 -46.34 6.52
N LYS A 148 24.44 -45.68 5.35
CA LYS A 148 25.40 -46.13 4.33
C LYS A 148 26.22 -44.94 3.80
N SER A 149 27.51 -44.91 4.16
CA SER A 149 28.69 -44.25 3.53
C SER A 149 28.62 -42.82 2.93
N LYS A 150 29.43 -41.91 3.53
CA LYS A 150 30.35 -40.88 2.91
C LYS A 150 29.73 -39.81 1.95
N LEU A 151 30.16 -38.53 1.91
CA LEU A 151 31.45 -37.91 2.30
C LEU A 151 31.34 -36.36 2.51
N ASN A 152 32.12 -35.79 3.46
CA ASN A 152 32.72 -34.42 3.53
C ASN A 152 31.83 -33.14 3.46
N LYS A 153 31.84 -32.26 4.49
CA LYS A 153 32.78 -31.12 4.77
C LYS A 153 32.58 -29.91 3.81
N THR A 154 32.65 -28.63 4.18
CA THR A 154 33.12 -27.90 5.40
C THR A 154 32.46 -26.50 5.40
N LYS A 155 31.93 -25.97 6.51
CA LYS A 155 32.58 -25.07 7.50
C LYS A 155 32.93 -23.63 7.01
N VAL A 156 32.08 -22.67 7.44
CA VAL A 156 32.36 -21.31 7.99
C VAL A 156 33.52 -20.49 7.40
N SER A 157 33.24 -19.28 6.85
CA SER A 157 33.56 -17.99 7.51
C SER A 157 33.33 -16.73 6.65
N SER A 158 32.93 -15.66 7.33
CA SER A 158 33.09 -14.22 7.05
C SER A 158 33.82 -13.73 5.78
N SER A 159 33.19 -12.75 5.11
CA SER A 159 33.85 -11.49 4.68
C SER A 159 32.80 -10.40 4.44
N ALA A 160 33.11 -9.16 4.81
CA ALA A 160 32.24 -8.01 4.62
C ALA A 160 32.35 -7.41 3.20
N SER A 161 31.33 -6.63 2.78
CA SER A 161 31.41 -5.32 2.10
C SER A 161 30.34 -5.06 1.01
N SER A 162 29.45 -4.10 1.32
CA SER A 162 28.99 -2.94 0.50
C SER A 162 28.35 -3.05 -0.91
N ILE A 163 27.13 -2.46 -1.03
CA ILE A 163 26.69 -1.42 -2.01
C ILE A 163 26.34 -1.90 -3.47
N ASP A 164 25.32 -1.42 -4.23
CA ASP A 164 24.12 -0.55 -4.01
C ASP A 164 23.21 -0.46 -5.29
N PHE A 165 22.10 0.31 -5.23
CA PHE A 165 21.23 0.96 -6.26
C PHE A 165 19.84 0.32 -6.56
N HIS A 166 18.81 1.10 -6.96
CA HIS A 166 17.99 2.20 -6.35
C HIS A 166 16.76 2.37 -7.29
N SER A 167 15.64 3.08 -7.04
CA SER A 167 15.22 4.11 -6.07
C SER A 167 13.70 3.97 -5.77
N GLU A 168 12.98 4.76 -4.96
CA GLU A 168 13.23 5.49 -3.69
C GLU A 168 12.34 6.75 -3.58
N ASN A 169 12.22 7.51 -4.67
CA ASN A 169 11.61 8.85 -4.71
C ASN A 169 10.21 8.89 -4.05
N ILE A 170 10.08 9.69 -2.99
CA ILE A 170 8.91 9.73 -2.12
C ILE A 170 7.84 10.65 -2.71
N ALA A 171 8.24 11.76 -3.34
CA ALA A 171 7.34 12.76 -3.92
C ALA A 171 6.46 12.19 -5.04
N GLU A 172 7.00 11.30 -5.87
CA GLU A 172 6.22 10.53 -6.86
C GLU A 172 5.04 9.78 -6.24
N SER A 173 5.29 9.07 -5.14
CA SER A 173 4.26 8.29 -4.44
C SER A 173 3.20 9.19 -3.81
N TYR A 174 3.61 10.35 -3.29
CA TYR A 174 2.71 11.33 -2.68
C TYR A 174 1.79 11.97 -3.73
N TRP A 175 2.28 12.26 -4.93
CA TRP A 175 1.48 12.79 -6.03
C TRP A 175 0.39 11.81 -6.49
N LEU A 176 0.76 10.54 -6.71
CA LEU A 176 -0.16 9.49 -7.17
C LEU A 176 -1.33 9.25 -6.22
N ASN A 177 -1.14 9.48 -4.93
CA ASN A 177 -2.17 9.29 -3.91
C ASN A 177 -3.17 10.47 -3.83
N GLN A 178 -2.88 11.63 -4.44
CA GLN A 178 -3.64 12.88 -4.24
C GLN A 178 -4.27 13.46 -5.52
N VAL A 179 -3.76 13.08 -6.69
CA VAL A 179 -4.07 13.72 -7.99
C VAL A 179 -4.44 12.68 -9.07
N ASN A 180 -5.15 13.12 -10.11
CA ASN A 180 -5.74 12.28 -11.16
C ASN A 180 -4.72 11.30 -11.80
N PRO A 181 -4.92 9.96 -11.71
CA PRO A 181 -4.01 8.97 -12.28
C PRO A 181 -3.81 9.05 -13.80
N ALA A 182 -4.74 9.65 -14.54
CA ALA A 182 -4.70 9.70 -16.01
C ALA A 182 -3.53 10.53 -16.59
N GLU A 183 -3.00 11.49 -15.84
CA GLU A 183 -1.88 12.35 -16.26
C GLU A 183 -0.51 11.83 -15.79
N ALA A 184 -0.47 10.72 -15.04
CA ALA A 184 0.67 10.32 -14.24
C ALA A 184 2.02 10.15 -14.97
N PRO A 185 2.15 9.49 -16.14
CA PRO A 185 3.48 9.10 -16.65
C PRO A 185 4.46 10.26 -16.91
N MET A 186 4.03 11.32 -17.59
CA MET A 186 4.87 12.52 -17.82
C MET A 186 5.03 13.37 -16.55
N VAL A 187 4.01 13.39 -15.70
CA VAL A 187 4.03 14.20 -14.47
C VAL A 187 4.97 13.60 -13.43
N LEU A 188 5.06 12.28 -13.32
CA LEU A 188 6.04 11.58 -12.48
C LEU A 188 7.47 11.89 -12.90
N GLU A 189 7.75 11.88 -14.21
CA GLU A 189 9.08 12.25 -14.73
C GLU A 189 9.40 13.72 -14.41
N SER A 190 8.42 14.61 -14.54
CA SER A 190 8.55 16.03 -14.18
C SER A 190 8.78 16.23 -12.67
N ILE A 191 8.14 15.42 -11.82
CA ILE A 191 8.35 15.42 -10.36
C ILE A 191 9.75 14.92 -10.00
N ARG A 192 10.27 13.88 -10.67
CA ARG A 192 11.66 13.42 -10.49
C ARG A 192 12.66 14.53 -10.79
N PHE A 193 12.48 15.26 -11.89
CA PHE A 193 13.34 16.40 -12.21
C PHE A 193 13.32 17.44 -11.08
N TRP A 194 12.13 17.84 -10.61
CA TRP A 194 12.02 18.76 -9.47
C TRP A 194 12.70 18.26 -8.19
N VAL A 195 12.57 16.97 -7.83
CA VAL A 195 13.28 16.44 -6.65
C VAL A 195 14.80 16.54 -6.84
N ASN A 196 15.31 16.25 -8.04
CA ASN A 196 16.74 16.41 -8.34
C ASN A 196 17.20 17.88 -8.29
N ASP A 197 16.40 18.81 -8.81
CA ASP A 197 16.68 20.26 -8.79
C ASP A 197 16.73 20.80 -7.34
N PHE A 198 15.92 20.23 -6.45
CA PHE A 198 15.97 20.46 -4.99
C PHE A 198 16.98 19.56 -4.24
N GLN A 199 18.01 19.05 -4.92
CA GLN A 199 19.11 18.26 -4.34
C GLN A 199 18.67 16.95 -3.66
N GLY A 200 17.60 16.31 -4.15
CA GLY A 200 17.04 15.09 -3.57
C GLY A 200 16.08 15.32 -2.40
N GLN A 201 15.69 16.56 -2.10
CA GLN A 201 14.76 16.86 -1.01
C GLN A 201 13.30 16.68 -1.43
N ASP A 202 12.82 15.43 -1.47
CA ASP A 202 11.41 15.09 -1.71
C ASP A 202 10.42 15.94 -0.90
N GLU A 203 10.77 16.26 0.36
CA GLU A 203 9.91 17.03 1.27
C GLU A 203 9.57 18.43 0.73
N ILE A 204 10.47 19.06 -0.05
CA ILE A 204 10.18 20.37 -0.68
C ILE A 204 9.08 20.21 -1.73
N VAL A 205 9.15 19.17 -2.55
CA VAL A 205 8.15 18.89 -3.59
C VAL A 205 6.81 18.47 -2.96
N ILE A 206 6.84 17.69 -1.88
CA ILE A 206 5.65 17.34 -1.08
C ILE A 206 4.98 18.59 -0.51
N MET A 207 5.74 19.51 0.11
CA MET A 207 5.18 20.78 0.61
C MET A 207 4.55 21.63 -0.50
N ALA A 208 5.09 21.61 -1.72
CA ALA A 208 4.49 22.31 -2.86
C ALA A 208 3.20 21.65 -3.36
N ILE A 209 3.09 20.32 -3.31
CA ILE A 209 1.85 19.57 -3.57
C ILE A 209 0.80 19.94 -2.51
N GLU A 210 1.16 20.00 -1.23
CA GLU A 210 0.24 20.43 -0.17
C GLU A 210 -0.25 21.89 -0.35
N GLU A 211 0.64 22.80 -0.75
CA GLU A 211 0.27 24.20 -1.05
C GLU A 211 -0.66 24.28 -2.27
N MET A 212 -0.42 23.48 -3.32
CA MET A 212 -1.35 23.36 -4.45
C MET A 212 -2.74 22.87 -4.00
N LEU A 213 -2.79 21.83 -3.18
CA LEU A 213 -4.04 21.23 -2.67
C LEU A 213 -4.83 22.19 -1.77
N LYS A 214 -4.14 22.94 -0.88
CA LYS A 214 -4.75 23.99 -0.03
C LYS A 214 -5.42 25.09 -0.85
N ASN A 215 -4.85 25.43 -2.00
CA ASN A 215 -5.42 26.39 -2.95
C ASN A 215 -6.48 25.77 -3.88
N GLY A 216 -6.90 24.52 -3.64
CA GLY A 216 -7.94 23.83 -4.41
C GLY A 216 -7.52 23.37 -5.81
N ALA A 217 -6.22 23.43 -6.14
CA ALA A 217 -5.69 23.00 -7.42
C ALA A 217 -5.28 21.51 -7.37
N LYS A 218 -5.39 20.84 -8.53
CA LYS A 218 -5.03 19.42 -8.72
C LYS A 218 -4.45 19.16 -10.11
N ASN A 219 -3.61 20.06 -10.61
CA ASN A 219 -2.97 19.93 -11.93
C ASN A 219 -1.49 20.32 -11.85
N TYR A 220 -0.65 19.65 -12.65
CA TYR A 220 0.79 19.85 -12.63
C TYR A 220 1.19 21.31 -12.91
N ASN A 221 0.45 22.01 -13.77
CA ASN A 221 0.71 23.41 -14.10
C ASN A 221 0.63 24.36 -12.89
N TYR A 222 -0.12 24.01 -11.84
CA TYR A 222 -0.12 24.76 -10.59
C TYR A 222 1.09 24.41 -9.72
N LEU A 223 1.40 23.11 -9.57
CA LEU A 223 2.59 22.63 -8.85
C LEU A 223 3.88 23.25 -9.41
N ASP A 224 4.05 23.20 -10.74
CA ASP A 224 5.18 23.77 -11.48
C ASP A 224 5.36 25.28 -11.20
N ARG A 225 4.26 26.03 -11.10
CA ARG A 225 4.30 27.46 -10.74
C ARG A 225 4.73 27.71 -9.30
N VAL A 226 4.31 26.85 -8.36
CA VAL A 226 4.73 26.93 -6.95
C VAL A 226 6.22 26.64 -6.84
N LEU A 227 6.69 25.54 -7.45
CA LEU A 227 8.09 25.12 -7.42
C LEU A 227 9.01 26.16 -8.07
N LYS A 228 8.67 26.66 -9.26
CA LYS A 228 9.37 27.79 -9.90
C LYS A 228 9.39 29.05 -9.03
N ASN A 229 8.31 29.35 -8.29
CA ASN A 229 8.32 30.50 -7.39
C ASN A 229 9.31 30.34 -6.23
N TRP A 230 9.45 29.11 -5.72
CA TRP A 230 10.33 28.78 -4.61
C TRP A 230 11.80 28.71 -5.04
N GLU A 231 12.07 28.13 -6.20
CA GLU A 231 13.37 28.14 -6.89
C GLU A 231 13.87 29.58 -7.11
N ASN A 232 13.06 30.44 -7.75
CA ASN A 232 13.40 31.85 -7.99
C ASN A 232 13.63 32.65 -6.69
N LYS A 233 13.11 32.17 -5.55
CA LYS A 233 13.33 32.75 -4.21
C LYS A 233 14.46 32.08 -3.43
N GLN A 234 15.19 31.15 -4.04
CA GLN A 234 16.29 30.38 -3.44
C GLN A 234 15.85 29.65 -2.15
N LEU A 235 14.62 29.12 -2.14
CA LEU A 235 14.06 28.28 -1.08
C LEU A 235 14.52 26.82 -1.27
N ASP A 236 15.83 26.65 -1.33
CA ASP A 236 16.56 25.40 -1.61
C ASP A 236 16.65 24.41 -0.43
N THR A 237 16.07 24.74 0.73
CA THR A 237 16.01 23.83 1.89
C THR A 237 14.63 23.80 2.53
N VAL A 238 14.29 22.64 3.11
CA VAL A 238 13.05 22.42 3.88
C VAL A 238 12.83 23.52 4.92
N GLU A 239 13.87 23.94 5.63
CA GLU A 239 13.77 25.03 6.62
C GLU A 239 13.39 26.39 6.00
N LYS A 240 14.00 26.75 4.86
CA LYS A 240 13.68 28.00 4.16
C LYS A 240 12.22 27.98 3.69
N VAL A 241 11.76 26.87 3.14
CA VAL A 241 10.36 26.68 2.71
C VAL A 241 9.40 26.79 3.91
N ARG A 242 9.66 26.08 5.01
CA ARG A 242 8.83 26.15 6.24
C ARG A 242 8.75 27.58 6.80
N LYS A 243 9.88 28.29 6.89
CA LYS A 243 9.93 29.71 7.33
C LYS A 243 9.18 30.63 6.36
N TYR A 244 9.32 30.42 5.05
CA TYR A 244 8.61 31.18 4.02
C TYR A 244 7.09 31.00 4.14
N LEU A 245 6.61 29.76 4.28
CA LEU A 245 5.18 29.46 4.45
C LEU A 245 4.62 30.11 5.72
N GLN A 246 5.28 29.96 6.87
CA GLN A 246 4.87 30.64 8.12
C GLN A 246 4.79 32.17 7.96
N GLY A 247 5.74 32.78 7.23
CA GLY A 247 5.72 34.21 6.89
C GLY A 247 4.64 34.62 5.87
N HIS A 248 4.15 33.69 5.06
CA HIS A 248 3.10 33.91 4.06
C HIS A 248 1.71 33.87 4.71
N TYR A 249 1.45 32.85 5.54
CA TYR A 249 0.18 32.69 6.26
C TYR A 249 -0.05 33.76 7.33
N SER A 250 1.01 34.31 7.95
CA SER A 250 0.91 35.42 8.91
C SER A 250 0.65 36.79 8.28
N LYS A 251 0.79 36.93 6.96
CA LYS A 251 0.58 38.20 6.22
C LYS A 251 -0.64 38.21 5.31
N SER A 252 -1.33 37.07 5.15
CA SER A 252 -2.53 36.98 4.32
C SER A 252 -3.75 37.58 5.04
N PRO A 253 -4.46 38.57 4.47
CA PRO A 253 -5.70 39.06 5.04
C PRO A 253 -6.74 37.95 5.11
N ARG A 254 -7.52 37.88 6.21
CA ARG A 254 -8.63 36.93 6.37
C ARG A 254 -9.71 37.17 5.32
N ASN A 255 -9.63 36.49 4.17
CA ASN A 255 -10.82 36.14 3.39
C ASN A 255 -11.52 34.96 4.07
N ALA A 256 -12.09 35.22 5.24
CA ALA A 256 -13.09 34.36 5.85
C ALA A 256 -14.34 34.41 4.96
N ASN A 257 -14.53 33.41 4.10
CA ASN A 257 -15.82 32.99 3.55
C ASN A 257 -15.67 31.72 2.68
N LYS A 258 -15.46 30.59 3.33
CA LYS A 258 -15.94 29.29 2.83
C LYS A 258 -16.19 28.34 4.01
N THR A 259 -17.35 28.48 4.62
CA THR A 259 -17.84 27.56 5.65
C THR A 259 -17.86 26.15 5.07
N LEU A 260 -17.11 25.24 5.70
CA LEU A 260 -17.21 23.82 5.39
C LEU A 260 -18.52 23.31 5.99
N GLU A 261 -19.40 22.75 5.16
CA GLU A 261 -20.63 22.09 5.63
C GLU A 261 -20.30 20.74 6.29
N TYR A 262 -19.72 20.78 7.49
CA TYR A 262 -19.60 19.62 8.38
C TYR A 262 -19.87 19.94 9.87
N GLU A 263 -20.12 21.21 10.23
CA GLU A 263 -20.52 21.64 11.58
C GLU A 263 -22.01 22.03 11.63
N LYS A 264 -22.90 21.07 11.31
CA LYS A 264 -24.37 21.25 11.45
C LYS A 264 -25.15 20.03 11.95
N PHE A 265 -24.48 19.05 12.55
CA PHE A 265 -25.17 18.06 13.39
C PHE A 265 -25.06 18.45 14.86
N SER A 266 -26.12 19.07 15.35
CA SER A 266 -26.28 19.50 16.73
C SER A 266 -26.27 18.30 17.67
N THR A 267 -25.38 18.33 18.66
CA THR A 267 -25.57 17.56 19.89
C THR A 267 -26.58 18.33 20.75
N ASP A 268 -27.87 18.00 20.60
CA ASP A 268 -28.90 18.10 21.65
C ASP A 268 -30.27 17.75 21.05
N GLU A 269 -30.75 16.54 21.34
CA GLU A 269 -32.16 16.16 21.58
C GLU A 269 -32.25 14.63 21.70
N LEU A 270 -32.18 14.13 22.95
CA LEU A 270 -32.64 12.78 23.30
C LEU A 270 -34.05 12.89 23.90
N PRO A 271 -35.10 12.35 23.25
CA PRO A 271 -36.37 12.11 23.91
C PRO A 271 -36.32 10.78 24.70
N ILE A 272 -37.06 10.79 25.81
CA ILE A 272 -37.30 9.64 26.72
C ILE A 272 -38.27 8.65 26.07
#